data_AF-A0A150JZM6-F1
#
_entry.id   AF-A0A150JZM6-F1
#
_cell.length_a   1.000
_cell.length_b   1.000
_cell.length_c   1.000
_cell.angle_alpha   90.00
_cell.angle_beta   90.00
_cell.angle_gamma   90.00
#
_symmetry.space_group_name_H-M   'P 1'
#
loop_
_entity.id
_entity.type
_entity.pdbx_description
1 polymer ?
#
loop_
_entity_poly.entity_id
_entity_poly.type
_entity_poly.pdbx_seq_one_letter_code
_entity_poly.pdbx_strand_id
1 'polypeptide(L)'
;MLLFYTAGRVKQRKSCFFLIDFLFPSLPKIQKNTRRHKIFSMKEGMYMYQPYLFLLLLLAIGFVAKNQSLIISVIVLLVLKVAGLDAKIFSTVQSKGINWGVTIITIAVLVPIATGQIGFKDLYESLKSPYAWIALASGIIVALLAKNGITLLASDPQITTALVLGTILAVSLFKGVAVGPLIGAGIAWMAMKIVEWVTNSF
;
A
#
# COMPACT_ATOMS: atom_id res chain seq x y z
N MET A 1 3.52 17.79 26.62
CA MET A 1 2.25 17.59 25.90
C MET A 1 2.17 18.67 24.82
N LEU A 2 2.11 18.27 23.54
CA LEU A 2 1.60 19.03 22.38
C LEU A 2 2.44 19.99 21.50
N LEU A 3 3.79 19.93 21.41
CA LEU A 3 4.50 20.78 20.42
C LEU A 3 5.72 20.21 19.64
N PHE A 4 5.90 18.88 19.56
CA PHE A 4 7.06 18.30 18.85
C PHE A 4 6.76 17.39 17.63
N TYR A 5 5.53 17.37 17.10
CA TYR A 5 5.15 16.41 16.04
C TYR A 5 5.24 16.93 14.58
N THR A 6 5.81 18.10 14.32
CA THR A 6 5.85 18.68 12.95
C THR A 6 7.23 19.18 12.50
N ALA A 7 8.31 18.46 12.80
CA ALA A 7 9.67 18.88 12.42
C ALA A 7 10.44 17.90 11.50
N GLY A 8 9.82 16.79 11.05
CA GLY A 8 10.55 15.69 10.41
C GLY A 8 10.59 15.64 8.87
N ARG A 9 9.70 16.33 8.14
CA ARG A 9 9.55 16.16 6.66
C ARG A 9 9.94 17.36 5.80
N VAL A 10 10.79 18.26 6.30
CA VAL A 10 11.28 19.44 5.54
C VAL A 10 12.80 19.35 5.23
N LYS A 11 13.51 18.37 5.80
CA LYS A 11 15.00 18.36 5.77
C LYS A 11 15.64 17.77 4.50
N GLN A 12 14.89 17.10 3.62
CA GLN A 12 15.44 16.47 2.40
C GLN A 12 15.38 17.35 1.12
N ARG A 13 14.52 18.38 1.05
CA ARG A 13 14.46 19.28 -0.12
C ARG A 13 15.48 20.44 -0.08
N LYS A 14 16.15 20.67 1.05
CA LYS A 14 17.04 21.84 1.23
C LYS A 14 18.48 21.63 0.75
N SER A 15 18.94 20.38 0.57
CA SER A 15 20.36 20.13 0.25
C SER A 15 20.75 20.40 -1.22
N CYS A 16 19.83 20.30 -2.18
CA CYS A 16 20.12 20.65 -3.58
C CYS A 16 19.97 22.14 -3.89
N PHE A 17 19.21 22.89 -3.08
CA PHE A 17 18.95 24.31 -3.34
C PHE A 17 20.07 25.22 -2.82
N PHE A 18 20.79 24.79 -1.78
CA PHE A 18 21.81 25.60 -1.12
C PHE A 18 23.11 25.78 -1.93
N LEU A 19 23.42 24.85 -2.84
CA LEU A 19 24.65 24.89 -3.65
C LEU A 19 24.56 25.86 -4.84
N ILE A 20 23.34 26.19 -5.29
CA ILE A 20 23.11 27.10 -6.42
C ILE A 20 23.11 28.57 -5.94
N ASP A 21 22.62 28.82 -4.73
CA ASP A 21 22.60 30.16 -4.13
C ASP A 21 24.00 30.65 -3.68
N PHE A 22 24.97 29.74 -3.46
CA PHE A 22 26.33 30.10 -3.04
C PHE A 22 27.24 30.54 -4.21
N LEU A 23 26.90 30.20 -5.47
CA LEU A 23 27.77 30.37 -6.63
C LEU A 23 27.41 31.56 -7.55
N PHE A 24 26.31 32.27 -7.32
CA PHE A 24 25.89 33.41 -8.15
C PHE A 24 25.22 34.54 -7.33
N PRO A 25 25.97 35.51 -6.76
CA PRO A 25 25.41 36.56 -5.92
C PRO A 25 24.83 37.77 -6.69
N SER A 26 24.90 37.77 -8.04
CA SER A 26 24.61 38.97 -8.84
C SER A 26 23.71 38.71 -10.05
N LEU A 27 22.41 38.46 -9.84
CA LEU A 27 21.41 38.69 -10.88
C LEU A 27 20.20 39.51 -10.37
N PRO A 28 19.79 40.56 -11.11
CA PRO A 28 18.79 41.51 -10.68
C PRO A 28 17.37 40.92 -10.66
N LYS A 29 16.57 41.36 -9.68
CA LYS A 29 15.15 41.02 -9.52
C LYS A 29 14.33 41.56 -10.68
N ILE A 30 14.00 40.72 -11.66
CA ILE A 30 13.05 41.06 -12.73
C ILE A 30 11.66 40.53 -12.38
N GLN A 31 10.72 41.48 -12.23
CA GLN A 31 9.26 41.35 -12.17
C GLN A 31 8.71 40.16 -12.98
N LYS A 32 8.26 39.09 -12.30
CA LYS A 32 7.34 38.08 -12.84
C LYS A 32 6.30 37.69 -11.79
N ASN A 33 5.59 38.69 -11.22
CA ASN A 33 4.75 38.55 -10.03
C ASN A 33 3.23 38.68 -10.27
N THR A 34 2.68 38.07 -11.31
CA THR A 34 1.21 37.91 -11.41
C THR A 34 0.81 36.69 -12.24
N ARG A 35 1.47 36.45 -13.39
CA ARG A 35 1.27 35.22 -14.18
C ARG A 35 1.73 33.94 -13.46
N ARG A 36 2.79 34.03 -12.64
CA ARG A 36 3.26 32.90 -11.84
C ARG A 36 2.26 32.53 -10.74
N HIS A 37 1.59 33.51 -10.12
CA HIS A 37 0.53 33.26 -9.13
C HIS A 37 -0.71 32.61 -9.75
N LYS A 38 -1.14 33.04 -10.94
CA LYS A 38 -2.30 32.44 -11.62
C LYS A 38 -2.02 31.02 -12.12
N ILE A 39 -0.82 30.77 -12.67
CA ILE A 39 -0.39 29.41 -13.08
C ILE A 39 -0.20 28.51 -11.85
N PHE A 40 0.37 29.02 -10.76
CA PHE A 40 0.53 28.29 -9.51
C PHE A 40 -0.82 27.92 -8.88
N SER A 41 -1.75 28.87 -8.81
CA SER A 41 -3.11 28.65 -8.28
C SER A 41 -3.95 27.70 -9.16
N MET A 42 -3.79 27.76 -10.49
CA MET A 42 -4.43 26.80 -11.41
C MET A 42 -3.83 25.39 -11.30
N LYS A 43 -2.53 25.27 -11.01
CA LYS A 43 -1.88 23.99 -10.68
C LYS A 43 -2.40 23.43 -9.36
N GLU A 44 -2.57 24.27 -8.34
CA GLU A 44 -3.08 23.86 -7.03
C GLU A 44 -4.53 23.36 -7.06
N GLY A 45 -5.39 23.95 -7.89
CA GLY A 45 -6.73 23.40 -8.15
C GLY A 45 -6.67 21.98 -8.74
N MET A 46 -5.76 21.72 -9.69
CA MET A 46 -5.63 20.43 -10.37
C MET A 46 -5.09 19.31 -9.45
N TYR A 47 -4.20 19.63 -8.51
CA TYR A 47 -3.67 18.66 -7.54
C TYR A 47 -4.72 18.19 -6.52
N MET A 48 -5.74 18.99 -6.22
CA MET A 48 -6.83 18.59 -5.33
C MET A 48 -7.76 17.54 -5.96
N TYR A 49 -7.92 17.57 -7.29
CA TYR A 49 -8.73 16.60 -8.03
C TYR A 49 -7.99 15.31 -8.41
N GLN A 50 -6.66 15.32 -8.39
CA GLN A 50 -5.85 14.18 -8.81
C GLN A 50 -6.24 12.84 -8.16
N PRO A 51 -6.50 12.76 -6.84
CA PRO A 51 -6.88 11.48 -6.26
C PRO A 51 -8.32 11.08 -6.61
N TYR A 52 -9.23 12.05 -6.83
CA TYR A 52 -10.59 11.73 -7.30
C TYR A 52 -10.57 11.13 -8.70
N LEU A 53 -9.75 11.69 -9.61
CA LEU A 53 -9.53 11.14 -10.95
C LEU A 53 -8.94 9.73 -10.88
N PHE A 54 -7.98 9.51 -9.98
CA PHE A 54 -7.40 8.18 -9.78
C PHE A 54 -8.42 7.16 -9.27
N LEU A 55 -9.24 7.52 -8.26
CA LEU A 55 -10.30 6.65 -7.76
C LEU A 55 -11.37 6.39 -8.83
N LEU A 56 -11.78 7.39 -9.62
CA LEU A 56 -12.71 7.22 -10.73
C LEU A 56 -12.16 6.28 -11.82
N LEU A 57 -10.88 6.40 -12.15
CA LEU A 57 -10.21 5.51 -13.08
C LEU A 57 -10.22 4.06 -12.56
N LEU A 58 -9.88 3.86 -11.28
CA LEU A 58 -9.94 2.54 -10.65
C LEU A 58 -11.36 1.97 -10.62
N LEU A 59 -12.37 2.81 -10.38
CA LEU A 59 -13.76 2.40 -10.42
C LEU A 59 -14.18 1.91 -11.81
N ALA A 60 -13.79 2.64 -12.86
CA ALA A 60 -14.04 2.25 -14.25
C ALA A 60 -13.37 0.90 -14.58
N ILE A 61 -12.11 0.73 -14.17
CA ILE A 61 -11.39 -0.55 -14.31
C ILE A 61 -12.12 -1.66 -13.54
N GLY A 62 -12.62 -1.40 -12.33
CA GLY A 62 -13.39 -2.35 -11.53
C GLY A 62 -14.66 -2.84 -12.25
N PHE A 63 -15.40 -1.95 -12.90
CA PHE A 63 -16.57 -2.29 -13.69
C PHE A 63 -16.23 -3.13 -14.92
N VAL A 64 -15.19 -2.77 -15.67
CA VAL A 64 -14.70 -3.54 -16.82
C VAL A 64 -14.24 -4.94 -16.40
N ALA A 65 -13.51 -5.01 -15.29
CA ALA A 65 -13.03 -6.25 -14.67
C ALA A 65 -14.14 -7.08 -14.02
N LYS A 66 -15.35 -6.52 -13.84
CA LYS A 66 -16.46 -7.09 -13.06
C LYS A 66 -16.05 -7.53 -11.65
N ASN A 67 -15.07 -6.86 -11.03
CA ASN A 67 -14.56 -7.22 -9.71
C ASN A 67 -15.31 -6.44 -8.61
N GLN A 68 -16.24 -7.13 -7.94
CA GLN A 68 -17.05 -6.53 -6.86
C GLN A 68 -16.20 -6.02 -5.70
N SER A 69 -15.15 -6.74 -5.31
CA SER A 69 -14.27 -6.33 -4.20
C SER A 69 -13.56 -5.01 -4.49
N LEU A 70 -13.08 -4.80 -5.72
CA LEU A 70 -12.44 -3.54 -6.12
C LEU A 70 -13.46 -2.41 -6.17
N ILE A 71 -14.62 -2.64 -6.80
CA ILE A 71 -15.69 -1.64 -6.92
C ILE A 71 -16.12 -1.15 -5.54
N ILE A 72 -16.45 -2.07 -4.63
CA ILE A 72 -16.89 -1.73 -3.26
C ILE A 72 -15.80 -0.94 -2.53
N SER A 73 -14.54 -1.38 -2.61
CA SER A 73 -13.42 -0.71 -1.95
C SER A 73 -13.26 0.74 -2.44
N VAL A 74 -13.31 0.96 -3.75
CA VAL A 74 -13.16 2.29 -4.35
C VAL A 74 -14.36 3.20 -4.04
N ILE A 75 -15.58 2.66 -4.06
CA ILE A 75 -16.80 3.41 -3.70
C ILE A 75 -16.72 3.86 -2.25
N VAL A 76 -16.36 2.99 -1.32
CA VAL A 76 -16.22 3.33 0.10
C VAL A 76 -15.20 4.45 0.27
N LEU A 77 -14.03 4.35 -0.37
CA LEU A 77 -13.01 5.40 -0.32
C LEU A 77 -13.49 6.73 -0.93
N LEU A 78 -14.23 6.70 -2.03
CA LEU A 78 -14.82 7.89 -2.65
C LEU A 78 -15.82 8.55 -1.71
N VAL A 79 -16.75 7.79 -1.13
CA VAL A 79 -17.76 8.30 -0.20
C VAL A 79 -17.11 8.93 1.03
N LEU A 80 -16.14 8.25 1.64
CA LEU A 80 -15.42 8.78 2.80
C LEU A 80 -14.67 10.07 2.48
N LYS A 81 -14.12 10.18 1.27
CA LYS A 81 -13.40 11.36 0.83
C LYS A 81 -14.32 12.54 0.54
N VAL A 82 -15.46 12.30 -0.13
CA VAL A 82 -16.47 13.33 -0.38
C VAL A 82 -17.11 13.82 0.93
N ALA A 83 -17.25 12.93 1.91
CA ALA A 83 -17.78 13.27 3.24
C ALA A 83 -16.78 14.02 4.15
N GLY A 84 -15.53 14.28 3.70
CA GLY A 84 -14.51 15.00 4.47
C GLY A 84 -14.00 14.27 5.73
N LEU A 85 -14.23 12.95 5.80
CA LEU A 85 -13.82 12.09 6.92
C LEU A 85 -12.44 11.44 6.69
N ASP A 86 -11.78 11.76 5.57
CA ASP A 86 -10.54 11.15 5.12
C ASP A 86 -9.40 11.32 6.13
N ALA A 87 -9.23 12.49 6.74
CA ALA A 87 -8.10 12.76 7.63
C ALA A 87 -8.04 11.83 8.86
N LYS A 88 -9.17 11.57 9.52
CA LYS A 88 -9.23 10.72 10.73
C LYS A 88 -9.42 9.25 10.37
N ILE A 89 -10.31 8.95 9.43
CA ILE A 89 -10.64 7.57 9.09
C ILE A 89 -9.50 6.92 8.32
N PHE A 90 -8.88 7.60 7.34
CA PHE A 90 -7.80 6.98 6.58
C PHE A 90 -6.57 6.70 7.45
N SER A 91 -6.24 7.57 8.40
CA SER A 91 -5.14 7.31 9.34
C SER A 91 -5.41 6.08 10.22
N THR A 92 -6.65 5.91 10.69
CA THR A 92 -7.05 4.75 11.50
C THR A 92 -7.05 3.47 10.66
N VAL A 93 -7.60 3.52 9.45
CA VAL A 93 -7.64 2.39 8.52
C VAL A 93 -6.23 2.02 8.05
N GLN A 94 -5.34 2.97 7.81
CA GLN A 94 -3.98 2.68 7.38
C GLN A 94 -3.14 2.07 8.50
N SER A 95 -3.32 2.53 9.75
CA SER A 95 -2.55 2.03 10.90
C SER A 95 -3.05 0.69 11.46
N LYS A 96 -4.37 0.45 11.45
CA LYS A 96 -4.98 -0.75 12.04
C LYS A 96 -5.68 -1.66 11.04
N GLY A 97 -6.01 -1.17 9.84
CA GLY A 97 -6.80 -1.92 8.87
C GLY A 97 -6.13 -3.21 8.41
N ILE A 98 -4.81 -3.22 8.24
CA ILE A 98 -4.08 -4.47 7.92
C ILE A 98 -4.23 -5.47 9.07
N ASN A 99 -4.00 -5.05 10.31
CA ASN A 99 -4.13 -5.93 11.48
C ASN A 99 -5.56 -6.47 11.61
N TRP A 100 -6.58 -5.61 11.49
CA TRP A 100 -7.99 -6.03 11.51
C TRP A 100 -8.33 -6.98 10.37
N GLY A 101 -7.86 -6.71 9.15
CA GLY A 101 -8.06 -7.60 8.01
C GLY A 101 -7.46 -8.98 8.23
N VAL A 102 -6.21 -9.05 8.72
CA VAL A 102 -5.56 -10.32 9.04
C VAL A 102 -6.32 -11.06 10.15
N THR A 103 -6.75 -10.38 11.22
CA THR A 103 -7.54 -11.00 12.30
C THR A 103 -8.86 -11.58 11.77
N ILE A 104 -9.58 -10.87 10.90
CA ILE A 104 -10.83 -11.35 10.31
C ILE A 104 -10.58 -12.60 9.45
N ILE A 105 -9.51 -12.60 8.64
CA ILE A 105 -9.12 -13.76 7.82
C ILE A 105 -8.78 -14.95 8.73
N THR A 106 -8.02 -14.74 9.81
CA THR A 106 -7.67 -15.81 10.76
C THR A 106 -8.93 -16.39 11.40
N ILE A 107 -9.87 -15.55 11.83
CA ILE A 107 -11.16 -16.02 12.39
C ILE A 107 -11.88 -16.88 11.35
N ALA A 108 -12.00 -16.41 10.10
CA ALA A 108 -12.67 -17.15 9.03
C ALA A 108 -12.06 -18.54 8.78
N VAL A 109 -10.73 -18.66 8.82
CA VAL A 109 -10.02 -19.95 8.67
C VAL A 109 -10.23 -20.87 9.88
N LEU A 110 -10.45 -20.32 11.08
CA LEU A 110 -10.73 -21.11 12.29
C LEU A 110 -12.20 -21.57 12.41
N VAL A 111 -13.12 -20.99 11.62
CA VAL A 111 -14.55 -21.34 11.69
C VAL A 111 -14.81 -22.85 11.51
N PRO A 112 -14.26 -23.56 10.52
CA PRO A 112 -14.54 -24.99 10.33
C PRO A 112 -14.17 -25.84 11.56
N ILE A 113 -13.08 -25.48 12.24
CA ILE A 113 -12.63 -26.12 13.47
C ILE A 113 -13.61 -25.82 14.61
N ALA A 114 -14.01 -24.55 14.76
CA ALA A 114 -14.96 -24.13 15.81
C ALA A 114 -16.36 -24.72 15.63
N THR A 115 -16.79 -24.94 14.37
CA THR A 115 -18.09 -25.56 14.05
C THR A 115 -18.08 -27.09 14.11
N GLY A 116 -16.94 -27.71 14.38
CA GLY A 116 -16.80 -29.18 14.43
C GLY A 116 -16.81 -29.86 13.06
N GLN A 117 -16.67 -29.11 11.95
CA GLN A 117 -16.52 -29.68 10.60
C GLN A 117 -15.17 -30.38 10.44
N ILE A 118 -14.15 -29.93 11.18
CA ILE A 118 -12.81 -30.53 11.23
C ILE A 118 -12.53 -30.85 12.70
N GLY A 119 -12.52 -32.14 13.04
CA GLY A 119 -12.19 -32.61 14.38
C GLY A 119 -10.68 -32.70 14.62
N PHE A 120 -10.29 -32.87 15.89
CA PHE A 120 -8.88 -33.12 16.26
C PHE A 120 -8.31 -34.40 15.61
N LYS A 121 -9.17 -35.39 15.33
CA LYS A 121 -8.78 -36.62 14.63
C LYS A 121 -8.42 -36.35 13.18
N ASP A 122 -9.23 -35.57 12.46
CA ASP A 122 -8.97 -35.21 11.06
C ASP A 122 -7.70 -34.37 10.93
N LEU A 123 -7.43 -33.48 11.90
CA LEU A 123 -6.21 -32.70 11.94
C LEU A 123 -4.98 -33.61 12.13
N TYR A 124 -5.05 -34.56 13.07
CA TYR A 124 -3.96 -35.50 13.33
C TYR A 124 -3.71 -36.46 12.16
N GLU A 125 -4.77 -36.95 11.52
CA GLU A 125 -4.65 -37.78 10.31
C GLU A 125 -4.10 -37.00 9.12
N SER A 126 -4.51 -35.74 8.95
CA SER A 126 -3.97 -34.86 7.92
C SER A 126 -2.47 -34.63 8.09
N LEU A 127 -1.98 -34.46 9.32
CA LEU A 127 -0.55 -34.26 9.60
C LEU A 127 0.34 -35.48 9.27
N LYS A 128 -0.24 -36.68 9.12
CA LYS A 128 0.50 -37.86 8.64
C LYS A 128 0.73 -37.86 7.13
N SER A 129 0.00 -37.02 6.40
CA SER A 129 0.15 -36.88 4.95
C SER A 129 1.39 -36.05 4.61
N PRO A 130 2.25 -36.49 3.66
CA PRO A 130 3.38 -35.69 3.19
C PRO A 130 2.93 -34.33 2.61
N TYR A 131 1.71 -34.25 2.06
CA TYR A 131 1.15 -32.99 1.56
C TYR A 131 0.88 -31.97 2.67
N ALA A 132 0.52 -32.42 3.88
CA ALA A 132 0.29 -31.52 5.01
C ALA A 132 1.58 -30.85 5.48
N TRP A 133 2.73 -31.54 5.38
CA TRP A 133 4.03 -30.94 5.70
C TRP A 133 4.43 -29.86 4.71
N ILE A 134 4.14 -30.04 3.42
CA ILE A 134 4.36 -29.01 2.39
C ILE A 134 3.46 -27.79 2.66
N ALA A 135 2.18 -28.03 2.99
CA ALA A 135 1.25 -26.97 3.35
C ALA A 135 1.69 -26.22 4.63
N LEU A 136 2.16 -26.92 5.66
CA LEU A 136 2.68 -26.33 6.89
C LEU A 136 3.93 -25.48 6.61
N ALA A 137 4.91 -26.04 5.89
CA ALA A 137 6.15 -25.36 5.57
C ALA A 137 5.87 -24.08 4.75
N SER A 138 5.04 -24.18 3.72
CA SER A 138 4.66 -23.02 2.90
C SER A 138 3.92 -21.95 3.72
N GLY A 139 3.01 -22.33 4.61
CA GLY A 139 2.31 -21.41 5.51
C GLY A 139 3.27 -20.65 6.43
N ILE A 140 4.25 -21.36 7.02
CA ILE A 140 5.29 -20.76 7.86
C ILE A 140 6.12 -19.76 7.06
N ILE A 141 6.57 -20.13 5.85
CA ILE A 141 7.37 -19.25 4.98
C ILE A 141 6.57 -17.99 4.63
N VAL A 142 5.31 -18.13 4.19
CA VAL A 142 4.47 -16.98 3.82
C VAL A 142 4.23 -16.06 5.01
N ALA A 143 4.01 -16.59 6.22
CA ALA A 143 3.85 -15.78 7.42
C ALA A 143 5.11 -14.95 7.74
N LEU A 144 6.31 -15.55 7.59
CA LEU A 144 7.57 -14.85 7.78
C LEU A 144 7.80 -13.76 6.72
N LEU A 145 7.48 -14.05 5.46
CA LEU A 145 7.53 -13.07 4.38
C LEU A 145 6.56 -11.92 4.60
N ALA A 146 5.32 -12.20 5.00
CA ALA A 146 4.31 -11.19 5.28
C ALA A 146 4.74 -10.23 6.40
N LYS A 147 5.35 -10.75 7.48
CA LYS A 147 5.88 -9.92 8.58
C LYS A 147 6.84 -8.85 8.07
N ASN A 148 7.79 -9.21 7.20
CA ASN A 148 8.75 -8.27 6.63
C ASN A 148 8.17 -7.45 5.46
N GLY A 149 7.16 -7.98 4.77
CA GLY A 149 6.40 -7.24 3.76
C GLY A 149 5.63 -6.06 4.36
N ILE A 150 5.07 -6.20 5.55
CA ILE A 150 4.35 -5.11 6.25
C ILE A 150 5.30 -3.95 6.57
N THR A 151 6.52 -4.25 7.02
CA THR A 151 7.51 -3.20 7.31
C THR A 151 7.92 -2.49 6.03
N LEU A 152 8.07 -3.21 4.92
CA LEU A 152 8.35 -2.63 3.60
C LEU A 152 7.23 -1.70 3.09
N LEU A 153 5.97 -2.12 3.24
CA LEU A 153 4.79 -1.31 2.92
C LEU A 153 4.76 -0.01 3.74
N ALA A 154 5.18 -0.08 5.01
CA ALA A 154 5.21 1.08 5.89
C ALA A 154 6.39 2.02 5.61
N SER A 155 7.55 1.48 5.20
CA SER A 155 8.76 2.26 4.96
C SER A 155 8.78 2.94 3.60
N ASP A 156 8.22 2.30 2.56
CA ASP A 156 8.31 2.78 1.18
C ASP A 156 6.92 2.91 0.50
N PRO A 157 6.37 4.13 0.46
CA PRO A 157 5.12 4.41 -0.25
C PRO A 157 5.22 4.23 -1.77
N GLN A 158 6.42 4.35 -2.37
CA GLN A 158 6.62 4.19 -3.80
C GLN A 158 6.47 2.70 -4.18
N ILE A 159 7.06 1.80 -3.40
CA ILE A 159 6.89 0.35 -3.55
C ILE A 159 5.42 -0.03 -3.32
N THR A 160 4.79 0.52 -2.30
CA THR A 160 3.36 0.28 -2.01
C THR A 160 2.48 0.66 -3.19
N THR A 161 2.73 1.82 -3.80
CA THR A 161 1.97 2.28 -4.97
C THR A 161 2.18 1.35 -6.17
N ALA A 162 3.42 0.94 -6.43
CA ALA A 162 3.73 0.00 -7.51
C ALA A 162 3.06 -1.37 -7.30
N LEU A 163 3.06 -1.90 -6.06
CA LEU A 163 2.40 -3.15 -5.71
C LEU A 163 0.88 -3.07 -5.88
N VAL A 164 0.24 -1.98 -5.43
CA VAL A 164 -1.20 -1.78 -5.59
C VAL A 164 -1.57 -1.70 -7.06
N LEU A 165 -0.82 -0.97 -7.87
CA LEU A 165 -1.04 -0.92 -9.33
C LEU A 165 -0.89 -2.30 -9.97
N GLY A 166 0.15 -3.06 -9.60
CA GLY A 166 0.36 -4.41 -10.09
C GLY A 166 -0.78 -5.36 -9.74
N THR A 167 -1.27 -5.33 -8.50
CA THR A 167 -2.40 -6.17 -8.08
C THR A 167 -3.70 -5.79 -8.78
N ILE A 168 -3.96 -4.51 -9.01
CA ILE A 168 -5.13 -4.03 -9.76
C ILE A 168 -5.07 -4.49 -11.22
N LEU A 169 -3.91 -4.39 -11.86
CA LEU A 169 -3.72 -4.87 -13.24
C LEU A 169 -3.91 -6.39 -13.31
N ALA A 170 -3.36 -7.15 -12.35
CA ALA A 170 -3.53 -8.60 -12.29
C ALA A 170 -5.00 -9.00 -12.15
N VAL A 171 -5.72 -8.35 -11.24
CA VAL A 171 -7.14 -8.60 -10.99
C VAL A 171 -8.00 -8.24 -12.19
N SER A 172 -7.70 -7.12 -12.86
CA SER A 172 -8.50 -6.63 -13.98
C SER A 172 -8.28 -7.37 -15.29
N LEU A 173 -7.04 -7.78 -15.59
CA LEU A 173 -6.71 -8.44 -16.85
C LEU A 173 -6.83 -9.97 -16.76
N PHE A 174 -6.41 -10.56 -15.63
CA PHE A 174 -6.30 -12.01 -15.49
C PHE A 174 -7.43 -12.64 -14.65
N LYS A 175 -8.48 -11.85 -14.31
CA LYS A 175 -9.55 -12.27 -13.39
C LYS A 175 -9.01 -12.82 -12.06
N GLY A 176 -7.84 -12.33 -11.63
CA GLY A 176 -7.19 -12.74 -10.40
C GLY A 176 -7.98 -12.32 -9.16
N VAL A 177 -7.66 -12.93 -8.02
CA VAL A 177 -8.25 -12.57 -6.73
C VAL A 177 -7.45 -11.44 -6.09
N ALA A 178 -8.14 -10.42 -5.57
CA ALA A 178 -7.51 -9.33 -4.85
C ALA A 178 -7.08 -9.79 -3.45
N VAL A 179 -5.87 -10.35 -3.34
CA VAL A 179 -5.31 -10.85 -2.08
C VAL A 179 -4.64 -9.77 -1.22
N GLY A 180 -4.76 -8.51 -1.66
CA GLY A 180 -4.15 -7.34 -1.03
C GLY A 180 -2.64 -7.19 -1.31
N PRO A 181 -2.07 -6.03 -0.97
CA PRO A 181 -0.66 -5.75 -1.22
C PRO A 181 0.28 -6.51 -0.25
N LEU A 182 -0.26 -7.15 0.79
CA LEU A 182 0.51 -7.85 1.82
C LEU A 182 1.33 -9.02 1.26
N ILE A 183 0.71 -9.88 0.46
CA ILE A 183 1.39 -11.04 -0.14
C ILE A 183 2.43 -10.55 -1.15
N GLY A 184 2.06 -9.59 -1.99
CA GLY A 184 2.97 -8.98 -2.96
C GLY A 184 4.18 -8.33 -2.28
N ALA A 185 3.98 -7.66 -1.14
CA ALA A 185 5.06 -7.06 -0.37
C ALA A 185 5.99 -8.09 0.26
N GLY A 186 5.48 -9.22 0.74
CA GLY A 186 6.32 -10.30 1.25
C GLY A 186 7.22 -10.90 0.15
N ILE A 187 6.65 -11.13 -1.04
CA ILE A 187 7.40 -11.62 -2.20
C ILE A 187 8.41 -10.57 -2.69
N ALA A 188 8.00 -9.30 -2.79
CA ALA A 188 8.89 -8.21 -3.20
C ALA A 188 10.06 -8.03 -2.22
N TRP A 189 9.80 -8.11 -0.92
CA TRP A 189 10.84 -8.08 0.11
C TRP A 189 11.85 -9.22 -0.09
N MET A 190 11.38 -10.44 -0.32
CA MET A 190 12.24 -11.58 -0.59
C MET A 190 13.07 -11.38 -1.86
N ALA A 191 12.44 -10.93 -2.94
CA ALA A 191 13.12 -10.68 -4.22
C ALA A 191 14.21 -9.62 -4.07
N MET A 192 13.92 -8.51 -3.38
CA MET A 192 14.92 -7.48 -3.12
C MET A 192 16.06 -8.00 -2.24
N LYS A 193 15.77 -8.81 -1.22
CA LYS A 193 16.81 -9.44 -0.40
C LYS A 193 17.70 -10.37 -1.21
N ILE A 194 17.14 -11.11 -2.15
CA ILE A 194 17.91 -11.96 -3.08
C ILE A 194 18.80 -11.09 -3.98
N VAL A 195 18.26 -10.02 -4.56
CA VAL A 195 19.03 -9.10 -5.42
C VAL A 195 20.15 -8.42 -4.63
N GLU A 196 19.87 -7.95 -3.41
CA GLU A 196 20.88 -7.40 -2.50
C GLU A 196 21.95 -8.44 -2.17
N TRP A 197 21.56 -9.67 -1.87
CA TRP A 197 22.52 -10.74 -1.56
C TRP A 197 23.42 -11.06 -2.74
N VAL A 198 22.86 -11.16 -3.96
CA VAL A 198 23.63 -11.37 -5.18
C VAL A 198 24.56 -10.19 -5.45
N THR A 199 24.07 -8.96 -5.35
CA THR A 199 24.85 -7.76 -5.67
C THR A 199 25.96 -7.51 -4.65
N ASN A 200 25.72 -7.76 -3.36
CA ASN A 200 26.73 -7.61 -2.31
C ASN A 200 27.74 -8.77 -2.26
N SER A 201 27.49 -9.86 -2.99
CA SER A 201 28.44 -10.97 -3.12
C SER A 201 29.45 -10.78 -4.25
N PHE A 202 29.35 -9.68 -5.01
CA PHE A 202 30.32 -9.23 -6.01
C PHE A 202 31.02 -7.95 -5.52
#